data_AF-A0A0D8XXA5-F1
#
_entry.id   AF-A0A0D8XXA5-F1
#
_cell.length_a   1.000
_cell.length_b   1.000
_cell.length_c   1.000
_cell.angle_alpha   90.00
_cell.angle_beta   90.00
_cell.angle_gamma   90.00
#
_symmetry.space_group_name_H-M   'P 1'
#
loop_
_entity.id
_entity.type
_entity.pdbx_description
1 polymer ?
#
loop_
_entity_poly.entity_id
_entity_poly.type
_entity_poly.pdbx_seq_one_letter_code
_entity_poly.pdbx_strand_id
1 'polypeptide(L)'
;MASLSVFDECNGLLNEFLLTQDDALTRGEREVALQSWAAKNNLTDEFDSYKNSTDTARNRKYEEIMSLLESLPEIFIQLQMIQTNPNFTMADEREATRELCSSLNIREVSVVNYILRLFSSSGLLEHFRFKRNALSNEIMRTFEVDEHLV
;
A
#
# COMPACT_ATOMS: atom_id res chain seq x y z
N MET A 1 -11.66 -13.83 -48.35
CA MET A 1 -11.68 -14.76 -47.20
C MET A 1 -10.77 -14.18 -46.10
N ALA A 2 -11.26 -13.18 -45.35
CA ALA A 2 -10.47 -12.49 -44.32
C ALA A 2 -11.39 -12.00 -43.19
N SER A 3 -12.21 -12.89 -42.62
CA SER A 3 -13.12 -12.53 -41.51
C SER A 3 -13.13 -13.54 -40.35
N LEU A 4 -12.18 -14.48 -40.31
CA LEU A 4 -12.06 -15.45 -39.20
C LEU A 4 -11.08 -14.99 -38.11
N SER A 5 -10.15 -14.07 -38.39
CA SER A 5 -9.09 -13.70 -37.42
C SER A 5 -9.56 -12.79 -36.27
N VAL A 6 -10.45 -11.84 -36.55
CA VAL A 6 -10.91 -10.86 -35.54
C VAL A 6 -11.88 -11.49 -34.54
N PHE A 7 -12.68 -12.47 -34.99
CA PHE A 7 -13.66 -13.14 -34.13
C PHE A 7 -12.99 -14.08 -33.12
N ASP A 8 -11.88 -14.73 -33.50
CA ASP A 8 -11.10 -15.58 -32.62
C ASP A 8 -10.30 -14.77 -31.58
N GLU A 9 -9.73 -13.62 -31.96
CA GLU A 9 -9.08 -12.69 -31.03
C GLU A 9 -10.07 -12.13 -29.98
N CYS A 10 -11.27 -11.73 -30.42
CA CYS A 10 -12.32 -11.26 -29.51
C CYS A 10 -12.83 -12.37 -28.56
N ASN A 11 -12.93 -13.62 -29.04
CA ASN A 11 -13.30 -14.76 -28.19
C ASN A 11 -12.19 -15.15 -27.20
N GLY A 12 -10.92 -14.96 -27.57
CA GLY A 12 -9.77 -15.17 -26.68
C GLY A 12 -9.82 -14.25 -25.46
N LEU A 13 -9.98 -12.94 -25.70
CA LEU A 13 -10.07 -11.91 -24.66
C LEU A 13 -11.34 -12.04 -23.79
N LEU A 14 -12.46 -12.43 -24.39
CA LEU A 14 -13.71 -12.67 -23.66
C LEU A 14 -13.56 -13.87 -22.68
N ASN A 15 -12.86 -14.93 -23.08
CA ASN A 15 -12.61 -16.09 -22.23
C ASN A 15 -11.63 -15.79 -21.10
N GLU A 16 -10.58 -15.01 -21.34
CA GLU A 16 -9.68 -14.54 -20.27
C GLU A 16 -10.45 -13.73 -19.23
N PHE A 17 -11.24 -12.74 -19.68
CA PHE A 17 -12.06 -11.91 -18.81
C PHE A 17 -13.03 -12.74 -17.96
N LEU A 18 -13.73 -13.71 -18.55
CA LEU A 18 -14.67 -14.59 -17.83
C LEU A 18 -13.96 -15.49 -16.81
N LEU A 19 -12.79 -16.04 -17.12
CA LEU A 19 -12.01 -16.85 -16.17
C LEU A 19 -11.50 -16.02 -14.98
N THR A 20 -11.18 -14.74 -15.19
CA THR A 20 -10.76 -13.85 -14.10
C THR A 20 -11.90 -13.38 -13.19
N GLN A 21 -13.16 -13.51 -13.61
CA GLN A 21 -14.33 -13.11 -12.84
C GLN A 21 -15.15 -14.29 -12.30
N ASP A 22 -14.71 -15.51 -12.54
CA ASP A 22 -15.39 -16.68 -11.98
C ASP A 22 -15.06 -16.85 -10.50
N ASP A 23 -15.96 -16.36 -9.66
CA ASP A 23 -15.89 -16.46 -8.21
C ASP A 23 -16.09 -17.89 -7.69
N ALA A 24 -16.49 -18.84 -8.53
CA ALA A 24 -16.62 -20.25 -8.17
C ALA A 24 -15.27 -20.99 -8.20
N LEU A 25 -14.28 -20.47 -8.93
CA LEU A 25 -12.95 -21.08 -9.01
C LEU A 25 -12.06 -20.60 -7.87
N THR A 26 -11.40 -21.55 -7.21
CA THR A 26 -10.27 -21.22 -6.33
C THR A 26 -9.15 -20.56 -7.15
N ARG A 27 -8.27 -19.84 -6.48
CA ARG A 27 -7.10 -19.22 -7.12
C ARG A 27 -6.26 -20.24 -7.91
N GLY A 28 -6.05 -21.43 -7.36
CA GLY A 28 -5.30 -22.50 -8.02
C GLY A 28 -6.02 -23.04 -9.26
N GLU A 29 -7.33 -23.25 -9.18
CA GLU A 29 -8.12 -23.70 -10.34
C GLU A 29 -8.17 -22.65 -11.46
N ARG A 30 -8.29 -21.37 -11.09
CA ARG A 30 -8.23 -20.25 -12.03
C ARG A 30 -6.89 -20.18 -12.75
N GLU A 31 -5.80 -20.39 -12.02
CA GLU A 31 -4.46 -20.40 -12.59
C GLU A 31 -4.25 -21.55 -13.57
N VAL A 32 -4.71 -22.75 -13.22
CA VAL A 32 -4.70 -23.92 -14.12
C VAL A 32 -5.54 -23.65 -15.38
N ALA A 33 -6.70 -23.00 -15.24
CA ALA A 33 -7.56 -22.65 -16.36
C ALA A 33 -6.91 -21.61 -17.29
N LEU A 34 -6.29 -20.57 -16.73
CA LEU A 34 -5.56 -19.56 -17.49
C LEU A 34 -4.33 -20.14 -18.19
N GLN A 35 -3.58 -21.03 -17.52
CA GLN A 35 -2.45 -21.71 -18.13
C GLN A 35 -2.89 -22.61 -19.30
N SER A 36 -4.03 -23.31 -19.13
CA SER A 36 -4.62 -24.12 -20.20
C SER A 36 -5.12 -23.27 -21.38
N TRP A 37 -5.65 -22.08 -21.11
CA TRP A 37 -6.05 -21.11 -22.14
C TRP A 37 -4.83 -20.55 -22.87
N ALA A 38 -3.76 -20.19 -22.16
CA ALA A 38 -2.52 -19.69 -22.74
C ALA A 38 -1.89 -20.73 -23.67
N ALA A 39 -1.83 -22.00 -23.24
CA ALA A 39 -1.32 -23.11 -24.05
C ALA A 39 -2.13 -23.30 -25.34
N LYS A 40 -3.47 -23.18 -25.29
CA LYS A 40 -4.34 -23.29 -26.47
C LYS A 40 -4.14 -22.16 -27.47
N ASN A 41 -3.69 -20.99 -27.01
CA ASN A 41 -3.50 -19.80 -27.84
C ASN A 41 -2.01 -19.53 -28.16
N ASN A 42 -1.10 -20.43 -27.81
CA ASN A 42 0.35 -20.25 -27.95
C ASN A 42 0.90 -19.01 -27.22
N LEU A 43 0.32 -18.68 -26.05
CA LEU A 43 0.71 -17.55 -25.20
C LEU A 43 1.36 -18.00 -23.89
N THR A 44 1.92 -19.21 -23.86
CA THR A 44 2.47 -19.81 -22.63
C THR A 44 3.60 -18.97 -22.04
N ASP A 45 4.51 -18.47 -22.88
CA ASP A 45 5.67 -17.69 -22.44
C ASP A 45 5.24 -16.32 -21.86
N GLU A 46 4.28 -15.65 -22.52
CA GLU A 46 3.70 -14.39 -22.05
C GLU A 46 2.96 -14.58 -20.73
N PHE A 47 2.17 -15.66 -20.61
CA PHE A 47 1.45 -15.98 -19.39
C PHE A 47 2.40 -16.30 -18.23
N ASP A 48 3.45 -17.10 -18.47
CA ASP A 48 4.44 -17.43 -17.45
C ASP A 48 5.22 -16.18 -17.00
N SER A 49 5.55 -15.28 -17.94
CA SER A 49 6.15 -13.98 -17.63
C SER A 49 5.23 -13.09 -16.79
N TYR A 50 3.95 -12.98 -17.16
CA TYR A 50 2.93 -12.26 -16.40
C TYR A 50 2.76 -12.84 -14.99
N LYS A 51 2.66 -14.15 -14.86
CA LYS A 51 2.54 -14.84 -13.58
C LYS A 51 3.75 -14.57 -12.69
N ASN A 52 4.96 -14.77 -13.21
CA ASN A 52 6.20 -14.56 -12.47
C ASN A 52 6.37 -13.12 -12.01
N SER A 53 6.06 -12.14 -12.87
CA SER A 53 6.12 -10.71 -12.51
C SER A 53 5.08 -10.34 -11.46
N THR A 54 3.86 -10.87 -11.57
CA THR A 54 2.79 -10.65 -10.58
C THR A 54 3.13 -11.26 -9.23
N ASP A 55 3.68 -12.47 -9.21
CA ASP A 55 4.11 -13.14 -7.98
C ASP A 55 5.30 -12.43 -7.33
N THR A 56 6.26 -11.98 -8.12
CA THR A 56 7.39 -11.17 -7.65
C THR A 56 6.90 -9.87 -7.02
N ALA A 57 6.01 -9.14 -7.70
CA ALA A 57 5.45 -7.89 -7.19
C ALA A 57 4.63 -8.10 -5.91
N ARG A 58 3.87 -9.20 -5.84
CA ARG A 58 3.11 -9.58 -4.64
C ARG A 58 4.03 -9.88 -3.47
N ASN A 59 5.06 -10.70 -3.67
CA ASN A 59 6.01 -11.06 -2.61
C ASN A 59 6.76 -9.83 -2.10
N ARG A 60 7.23 -8.98 -3.01
CA ARG A 60 7.86 -7.70 -2.66
C ARG A 60 6.95 -6.81 -1.81
N LYS A 61 5.66 -6.71 -2.15
CA LYS A 61 4.68 -5.97 -1.33
C LYS A 61 4.54 -6.57 0.06
N TYR A 62 4.51 -7.89 0.19
CA TYR A 62 4.46 -8.54 1.50
C TYR A 62 5.73 -8.28 2.33
N GLU A 63 6.90 -8.34 1.72
CA GLU A 63 8.17 -8.00 2.38
C GLU A 63 8.19 -6.55 2.85
N GLU A 64 7.74 -5.60 2.01
CA GLU A 64 7.61 -4.18 2.38
C GLU A 64 6.64 -3.98 3.55
N ILE A 65 5.51 -4.71 3.58
CA ILE A 65 4.55 -4.67 4.69
C ILE A 65 5.18 -5.23 5.97
N MET A 66 5.86 -6.36 5.89
CA MET A 66 6.47 -7.00 7.06
C MET A 66 7.57 -6.13 7.65
N SER A 67 8.45 -5.58 6.81
CA SER A 67 9.50 -4.65 7.24
C SER A 67 8.92 -3.40 7.91
N LEU A 68 7.82 -2.87 7.39
CA LEU A 68 7.10 -1.77 8.02
C LEU A 68 6.55 -2.15 9.40
N LEU A 69 5.90 -3.32 9.51
CA LEU A 69 5.36 -3.79 10.79
C LEU A 69 6.47 -4.00 11.85
N GLU A 70 7.66 -4.40 11.43
CA GLU A 70 8.84 -4.54 12.30
C GLU A 70 9.37 -3.19 12.80
N SER A 71 9.26 -2.10 12.02
CA SER A 71 9.74 -0.77 12.43
C SER A 71 8.76 -0.03 13.34
N LEU A 72 7.46 -0.31 13.26
CA LEU A 72 6.42 0.40 14.02
C LEU A 72 6.65 0.48 15.54
N PRO A 73 7.02 -0.61 16.26
CA PRO A 73 7.17 -0.55 17.71
C PRO A 73 8.18 0.52 18.15
N GLU A 74 9.31 0.62 17.44
CA GLU A 74 10.37 1.59 17.73
C GLU A 74 9.87 3.03 17.52
N ILE A 75 9.11 3.28 16.44
CA ILE A 75 8.51 4.59 16.18
C ILE A 75 7.57 5.00 17.33
N PHE A 76 6.74 4.08 17.82
CA PHE A 76 5.82 4.36 18.93
C PHE A 76 6.55 4.57 20.26
N ILE A 77 7.67 3.87 20.50
CA ILE A 77 8.53 4.13 21.67
C ILE A 77 9.09 5.54 21.61
N GLN A 78 9.61 5.98 20.46
CA GLN A 78 10.14 7.33 20.30
C GLN A 78 9.06 8.40 20.46
N LEU A 79 7.87 8.19 19.90
CA LEU A 79 6.72 9.07 20.12
C LEU A 79 6.33 9.16 21.60
N GLN A 80 6.32 8.04 22.32
CA GLN A 80 6.05 8.01 23.75
C GLN A 80 7.11 8.79 24.54
N MET A 81 8.39 8.60 24.21
CA MET A 81 9.50 9.33 24.86
C MET A 81 9.37 10.84 24.66
N ILE A 82 9.04 11.29 23.45
CA ILE A 82 8.82 12.72 23.15
C ILE A 82 7.68 13.28 24.01
N GLN A 83 6.56 12.56 24.10
CA GLN A 83 5.33 13.03 24.77
C GLN A 83 5.36 12.94 26.29
N THR A 84 6.21 12.09 26.83
CA THR A 84 6.33 11.89 28.29
C THR A 84 7.53 12.61 28.87
N ASN A 85 8.31 13.32 28.04
CA ASN A 85 9.49 14.04 28.49
C ASN A 85 9.08 15.31 29.27
N PRO A 86 9.34 15.36 30.59
CA PRO A 86 8.93 16.49 31.43
C PRO A 86 9.72 17.78 31.13
N ASN A 87 10.83 17.67 30.39
CA ASN A 87 11.68 18.82 30.04
C ASN A 87 11.27 19.48 28.72
N PHE A 88 10.35 18.88 27.95
CA PHE A 88 9.91 19.47 26.69
C PHE A 88 8.80 20.48 26.92
N THR A 89 8.96 21.66 26.31
CA THR A 89 7.83 22.56 26.09
C THR A 89 6.97 22.01 24.96
N MET A 90 5.74 22.50 24.83
CA MET A 90 4.88 22.14 23.69
C MET A 90 5.51 22.44 22.32
N ALA A 91 6.43 23.40 22.24
CA ALA A 91 7.16 23.71 21.02
C ALA A 91 8.23 22.64 20.73
N ASP A 92 8.98 22.23 21.76
CA ASP A 92 10.01 21.20 21.65
C ASP A 92 9.41 19.84 21.28
N GLU A 93 8.26 19.48 21.88
CA GLU A 93 7.53 18.26 21.51
C GLU A 93 7.11 18.26 20.04
N ARG A 94 6.65 19.41 19.52
CA ARG A 94 6.25 19.55 18.11
C ARG A 94 7.44 19.41 17.18
N GLU A 95 8.57 20.03 17.53
CA GLU A 95 9.79 19.94 16.73
C GLU A 95 10.32 18.51 16.71
N ALA A 96 10.47 17.87 17.87
CA ALA A 96 10.94 16.49 17.96
C ALA A 96 10.01 15.50 17.24
N THR A 97 8.69 15.72 17.30
CA THR A 97 7.73 14.91 16.52
C THR A 97 7.92 15.13 15.02
N ARG A 98 8.19 16.37 14.58
CA ARG A 98 8.46 16.68 13.16
C ARG A 98 9.75 15.99 12.70
N GLU A 99 10.82 16.07 13.48
CA GLU A 99 12.10 15.40 13.19
C GLU A 99 11.91 13.89 13.06
N LEU A 100 11.19 13.27 14.01
CA LEU A 100 10.84 11.86 13.94
C LEU A 100 10.09 11.54 12.64
N CYS A 101 9.00 12.26 12.34
CA CYS A 101 8.24 12.02 11.10
C CYS A 101 9.05 12.27 9.83
N SER A 102 10.00 13.21 9.85
CA SER A 102 10.87 13.50 8.69
C SER A 102 11.90 12.41 8.43
N SER A 103 12.22 11.60 9.44
CA SER A 103 13.10 10.44 9.31
C SER A 103 12.40 9.20 8.73
N LEU A 104 11.06 9.20 8.71
CA LEU A 104 10.24 8.08 8.24
C LEU A 104 9.93 8.20 6.76
N ASN A 105 9.72 7.07 6.09
CA ASN A 105 9.19 7.08 4.74
C ASN A 105 7.68 7.38 4.73
N ILE A 106 7.15 7.77 3.57
CA ILE A 106 5.74 8.16 3.41
C ILE A 106 4.72 7.09 3.86
N ARG A 107 5.07 5.81 3.70
CA ARG A 107 4.19 4.69 4.08
C ARG A 107 4.20 4.48 5.59
N GLU A 108 5.37 4.61 6.22
CA GLU A 108 5.51 4.62 7.68
C GLU A 108 4.67 5.72 8.31
N VAL A 109 4.81 6.95 7.81
CA VAL A 109 4.01 8.10 8.27
C VAL A 109 2.52 7.82 8.13
N SER A 110 2.10 7.24 7.00
CA SER A 110 0.69 6.92 6.75
C SER A 110 0.14 5.88 7.73
N VAL A 111 0.89 4.81 7.99
CA VAL A 111 0.46 3.75 8.91
C VAL A 111 0.46 4.22 10.36
N VAL A 112 1.48 4.97 10.78
CA VAL A 112 1.54 5.57 12.12
C VAL A 112 0.35 6.49 12.34
N ASN A 113 0.03 7.37 11.38
CA ASN A 113 -1.15 8.23 11.45
C ASN A 113 -2.45 7.45 11.51
N TYR A 114 -2.57 6.38 10.72
CA TYR A 114 -3.75 5.52 10.72
C TYR A 114 -3.97 4.86 12.09
N ILE A 115 -2.91 4.27 12.66
CA ILE A 115 -2.95 3.64 13.98
C ILE A 115 -3.29 4.68 15.05
N LEU A 116 -2.60 5.82 15.09
CA LEU A 116 -2.90 6.90 16.02
C LEU A 116 -4.37 7.32 15.93
N ARG A 117 -4.91 7.45 14.72
CA ARG A 117 -6.33 7.79 14.49
C ARG A 117 -7.27 6.72 15.05
N LEU A 118 -6.98 5.44 14.88
CA LEU A 118 -7.79 4.34 15.43
C LEU A 118 -7.87 4.39 16.96
N PHE A 119 -6.78 4.75 17.63
CA PHE A 119 -6.69 4.79 19.09
C PHE A 119 -6.99 6.18 19.68
N SER A 120 -7.33 7.17 18.86
CA SER A 120 -7.66 8.55 19.30
C SER A 120 -9.10 8.73 19.81
N SER A 121 -10.00 7.74 19.64
CA SER A 121 -11.39 7.83 20.08
C SER A 121 -11.65 7.35 21.52
N SER A 122 -10.66 6.78 22.19
CA SER A 122 -10.68 6.54 23.64
C SER A 122 -9.97 7.70 24.34
N GLY A 123 -10.57 8.24 25.41
CA GLY A 123 -10.20 9.51 26.06
C GLY A 123 -8.78 9.67 26.62
N LEU A 124 -7.81 8.82 26.25
CA LEU A 124 -6.39 8.96 26.59
C LEU A 124 -5.67 10.04 25.77
N LEU A 125 -6.28 10.57 24.70
CA LEU A 125 -5.60 11.41 23.71
C LEU A 125 -6.35 12.70 23.34
N GLU A 126 -7.09 13.33 24.25
CA GLU A 126 -7.61 14.70 24.03
C GLU A 126 -6.47 15.71 23.73
N HIS A 127 -5.25 15.44 24.20
CA HIS A 127 -4.04 16.22 23.87
C HIS A 127 -3.57 16.04 22.40
N PHE A 128 -3.98 14.96 21.73
CA PHE A 128 -3.65 14.70 20.33
C PHE A 128 -4.59 15.40 19.37
N ARG A 129 -5.79 15.79 19.81
CA ARG A 129 -6.79 16.44 18.95
C ARG A 129 -6.32 17.80 18.42
N PHE A 130 -5.53 18.53 19.22
CA PHE A 130 -4.92 19.81 18.85
C PHE A 130 -3.61 19.63 18.06
N LYS A 131 -2.84 18.55 18.32
CA LYS A 131 -1.59 18.22 17.62
C LYS A 131 -1.81 17.55 16.25
N ARG A 132 -2.94 16.86 16.06
CA ARG A 132 -3.40 16.26 14.79
C ARG A 132 -3.59 17.31 13.69
N ASN A 133 -4.01 18.53 14.04
CA ASN A 133 -4.11 19.62 13.07
C ASN A 133 -2.73 20.10 12.61
N ALA A 134 -1.68 20.00 13.43
CA ALA A 134 -0.33 20.36 13.02
C ALA A 134 0.28 19.30 12.09
N LEU A 135 0.18 18.01 12.44
CA LEU A 135 0.71 16.93 11.60
C LEU A 135 -0.06 16.79 10.27
N SER A 136 -1.39 16.89 10.31
CA SER A 136 -2.23 16.80 9.11
C SER A 136 -2.08 18.03 8.20
N ASN A 137 -1.87 19.23 8.74
CA ASN A 137 -1.61 20.43 7.93
C ASN A 137 -0.20 20.45 7.35
N GLU A 138 0.79 19.92 8.08
CA GLU A 138 2.18 19.86 7.60
C GLU A 138 2.34 18.80 6.50
N ILE A 139 1.69 17.64 6.64
CA ILE A 139 1.60 16.60 5.61
C ILE A 139 0.97 17.18 4.34
N MET A 140 -0.16 17.88 4.44
CA MET A 140 -0.80 18.52 3.26
C MET A 140 0.10 19.58 2.61
N ARG A 141 0.87 20.36 3.41
CA ARG A 141 1.81 21.35 2.87
C ARG A 141 3.03 20.74 2.18
N THR A 142 3.56 19.63 2.66
CA THR A 142 4.66 18.93 1.97
C THR A 142 4.20 18.29 0.67
N PHE A 143 2.91 17.97 0.50
CA PHE A 143 2.37 17.38 -0.73
C PHE A 143 1.89 18.40 -1.77
N GLU A 144 1.54 19.65 -1.40
CA GLU A 144 1.23 20.71 -2.36
C GLU A 144 2.46 21.24 -3.12
N VAL A 145 3.68 20.95 -2.64
CA VAL A 145 4.92 21.41 -3.30
C VAL A 145 5.39 20.47 -4.42
N ASP A 146 4.97 19.20 -4.41
CA ASP A 146 5.41 18.20 -5.40
C ASP A 146 4.47 18.07 -6.63
N GLU A 147 3.29 18.70 -6.64
CA GLU A 147 2.37 18.68 -7.80
C GLU A 147 2.78 19.65 -8.94
N HIS A 148 3.88 20.39 -8.77
CA HIS A 148 4.44 21.31 -9.77
C HIS A 148 5.77 20.85 -10.40
N LEU A 149 6.20 19.61 -10.14
CA LEU A 149 7.39 19.01 -10.75
C LEU A 149 7.12 17.59 -11.28
N VAL A 150 6.05 17.42 -12.08
CA VAL A 150 5.93 16.34 -13.08
C VAL A 150 5.26 16.88 -14.33
#